data_AF-A0AB34FTB8-F1
#
_entry.id   AF-A0AB34FTB8-F1
#
_cell.length_a   1.000
_cell.length_b   1.000
_cell.length_c   1.000
_cell.angle_alpha   90.00
_cell.angle_beta   90.00
_cell.angle_gamma   90.00
#
_symmetry.space_group_name_H-M   'P 1'
#
loop_
_entity.id
_entity.type
_entity.pdbx_description
1 polymer ?
#
loop_
_entity_poly.entity_id
_entity_poly.type
_entity_poly.pdbx_seq_one_letter_code
_entity_poly.pdbx_strand_id
1 'polypeptide(L)'
;MAAFKIACRLAGAITLLGGVHLQGVYAIPQSTLINPPSTFFSTSFVEYSSTLNIGASNGDLWPTTWADDDNIYTANGDGLGFSTNQADFADAVVNRISGTPETGISGLRLAAGDQLGPVWTTGPYNRKPTGIVAVDGDGDGKDELYLAIQDLNNGPNGAAFNDVPAASILRSTDYGATWTATQTPMFANYTFTTIFFLDFGKSQSLASVLGADGAKYAYAYGLDNNWRDSVAGTVSDPQDLYLARAPINAIQDVSKWQFFSGTASSPSWTADIKARRSVLHDTRRDYPGAQTADGFSVLSQGSVVYNAPLKRYLYTSWTDYTFDFYEAPQPWGPFTLFESKDFGVTPWFGMNTTTPKNGGYATTIPSKFISADGTKMWVQSNWFVGAAAGSDVNYCFSLRQMQVTKYSPGQAGNEPGPANLAHAAGTVPICKAAHYGHLNYLNDGSNLSEDSWDGTQKDLDRWGHTWPTQYRMNRVTYTTGSSFQDGGWFSSNLTVQIRQGFKWVTVNGLDISPPYPYSNAAVPNKVYTFTFDEMEGDGVQIIGVPGGSFFFTSVSELEVYYDT
;
A
#
# COMPACT_ATOMS: atom_id res chain seq x y z
N MET A 1 7.44 32.52 16.24
CA MET A 1 7.34 33.34 15.02
C MET A 1 8.22 32.69 13.94
N ALA A 2 7.92 31.53 13.35
CA ALA A 2 6.75 31.07 12.59
C ALA A 2 6.54 31.72 11.19
N ALA A 3 7.52 32.44 10.62
CA ALA A 3 7.33 33.10 9.32
C ALA A 3 8.56 33.21 8.40
N PHE A 4 9.65 32.47 8.64
CA PHE A 4 10.80 32.52 7.72
C PHE A 4 11.25 31.12 7.33
N LYS A 5 11.12 30.83 6.03
CA LYS A 5 11.53 29.60 5.30
C LYS A 5 10.48 28.49 5.10
N ILE A 6 9.21 28.87 4.90
CA ILE A 6 8.20 28.10 4.11
C ILE A 6 8.16 28.67 2.67
N ALA A 7 9.29 29.16 2.15
CA ALA A 7 9.34 29.83 0.83
C ALA A 7 9.70 28.89 -0.33
N CYS A 8 10.10 27.64 -0.06
CA CYS A 8 10.33 26.62 -1.10
C CYS A 8 9.33 25.46 -1.06
N ARG A 9 8.42 25.41 -0.08
CA ARG A 9 7.33 24.42 -0.02
C ARG A 9 6.08 24.84 -0.80
N LEU A 10 6.06 26.04 -1.39
CA LEU A 10 4.95 26.54 -2.20
C LEU A 10 5.18 26.45 -3.71
N ALA A 11 6.40 26.16 -4.18
CA ALA A 11 6.72 26.18 -5.62
C ALA A 11 6.44 24.86 -6.36
N GLY A 12 6.12 23.78 -5.64
CA GLY A 12 5.69 22.50 -6.21
C GLY A 12 4.27 22.06 -5.84
N ALA A 13 3.61 22.75 -4.90
CA ALA A 13 2.25 22.45 -4.44
C ALA A 13 1.25 23.60 -4.67
N ILE A 14 1.68 24.71 -5.27
CA ILE A 14 0.80 25.77 -5.79
C ILE A 14 1.04 25.92 -7.29
N THR A 15 0.51 24.96 -8.03
CA THR A 15 -0.05 25.23 -9.36
C THR A 15 -1.41 24.55 -9.44
N LEU A 16 -2.29 24.84 -8.48
CA LEU A 16 -3.69 24.46 -8.58
C LEU A 16 -4.71 25.60 -8.43
N LEU A 17 -4.29 26.83 -8.10
CA LEU A 17 -5.22 27.97 -8.07
C LEU A 17 -4.49 29.26 -8.47
N GLY A 18 -4.71 29.72 -9.71
CA GLY A 18 -4.37 31.08 -10.11
C GLY A 18 -3.54 31.23 -11.39
N GLY A 19 -3.99 30.67 -12.51
CA GLY A 19 -3.52 31.03 -13.85
C GLY A 19 -4.71 31.02 -14.79
N VAL A 20 -5.03 32.15 -15.41
CA VAL A 20 -6.15 32.28 -16.36
C VAL A 20 -5.88 31.40 -17.57
N HIS A 21 -6.36 30.17 -17.56
CA HIS A 21 -6.46 29.31 -18.74
C HIS A 21 -7.78 28.55 -18.67
N LEU A 22 -8.59 28.77 -19.72
CA LEU A 22 -9.74 27.99 -20.19
C LEU A 22 -10.21 26.90 -19.22
N GLN A 23 -11.42 27.05 -18.68
CA GLN A 23 -12.14 26.01 -17.96
C GLN A 23 -12.26 24.75 -18.84
N GLY A 24 -11.24 23.90 -18.81
CA GLY A 24 -11.36 22.50 -19.15
C GLY A 24 -12.25 21.90 -18.07
N VAL A 25 -13.35 21.29 -18.50
CA VAL A 25 -14.13 20.40 -17.64
C VAL A 25 -13.18 19.26 -17.28
N TYR A 26 -12.60 19.28 -16.07
CA TYR A 26 -11.91 18.10 -15.56
C TYR A 26 -12.92 16.96 -15.54
N ALA A 27 -12.56 15.82 -16.13
CA ALA A 27 -13.40 14.64 -16.09
C ALA A 27 -13.66 14.27 -14.61
N ILE A 28 -14.86 13.78 -14.31
CA ILE A 28 -15.10 13.20 -12.99
C ILE A 28 -14.23 11.93 -12.93
N PRO A 29 -13.37 11.77 -11.91
CA PRO A 29 -12.56 10.57 -11.76
C PRO A 29 -13.43 9.32 -11.79
N GLN A 30 -12.95 8.23 -12.37
CA GLN A 30 -13.68 6.96 -12.36
C GLN A 30 -12.92 5.92 -11.56
N SER A 31 -13.61 5.00 -10.90
CA SER A 31 -12.96 3.84 -10.29
C SER A 31 -13.76 2.57 -10.54
N THR A 32 -13.06 1.44 -10.53
CA THR A 32 -13.68 0.13 -10.69
C THR A 32 -13.51 -0.70 -9.43
N LEU A 33 -14.44 -1.62 -9.21
CA LEU A 33 -14.36 -2.54 -8.10
C LEU A 33 -13.30 -3.61 -8.39
N ILE A 34 -12.34 -3.77 -7.48
CA ILE A 34 -11.27 -4.76 -7.60
C ILE A 34 -11.62 -6.00 -6.77
N ASN A 35 -11.51 -7.17 -7.40
CA ASN A 35 -11.56 -8.47 -6.74
C ASN A 35 -10.18 -9.12 -6.86
N PRO A 36 -9.36 -9.12 -5.79
CA PRO A 36 -8.03 -9.71 -5.83
C PRO A 36 -8.07 -11.19 -6.24
N PRO A 37 -7.24 -11.63 -7.21
CA PRO A 37 -7.25 -12.99 -7.74
C PRO A 37 -6.51 -14.03 -6.87
N SER A 38 -5.73 -13.62 -5.87
CA SER A 38 -5.03 -14.57 -5.01
C SER A 38 -6.01 -15.45 -4.23
N THR A 39 -5.63 -16.71 -4.07
CA THR A 39 -6.38 -17.72 -3.30
C THR A 39 -5.64 -18.18 -2.06
N PHE A 40 -4.51 -17.52 -1.74
CA PHE A 40 -3.68 -17.92 -0.61
C PHE A 40 -4.25 -17.47 0.73
N PHE A 41 -4.90 -16.30 0.76
CA PHE A 41 -5.53 -15.74 1.95
C PHE A 41 -7.05 -15.79 1.81
N SER A 42 -7.74 -16.29 2.84
CA SER A 42 -9.21 -16.24 2.91
C SER A 42 -9.70 -14.83 3.25
N THR A 43 -8.97 -14.13 4.13
CA THR A 43 -9.28 -12.75 4.51
C THR A 43 -8.01 -11.93 4.61
N SER A 44 -8.14 -10.64 4.31
CA SER A 44 -7.12 -9.61 4.45
C SER A 44 -7.77 -8.32 4.92
N PHE A 45 -7.10 -7.59 5.80
CA PHE A 45 -7.56 -6.32 6.33
C PHE A 45 -6.38 -5.38 6.50
N VAL A 46 -6.54 -4.13 6.07
CA VAL A 46 -5.59 -3.04 6.29
C VAL A 46 -6.35 -1.84 6.87
N GLU A 47 -5.79 -1.23 7.91
CA GLU A 47 -6.41 -0.06 8.55
C GLU A 47 -6.48 1.16 7.62
N TYR A 48 -7.56 1.93 7.76
CA TYR A 48 -7.82 3.15 6.96
C TYR A 48 -6.91 4.33 7.31
N SER A 49 -6.20 4.27 8.43
CA SER A 49 -5.25 5.28 8.86
C SER A 49 -4.06 4.61 9.53
N SER A 50 -2.98 5.37 9.68
CA SER A 50 -2.01 5.09 10.74
C SER A 50 -2.69 4.96 12.11
N THR A 51 -2.16 4.06 12.94
CA THR A 51 -2.56 3.86 14.35
C THR A 51 -1.38 4.02 15.32
N LEU A 52 -0.15 4.12 14.79
CA LEU A 52 1.04 4.46 15.55
C LEU A 52 1.93 5.46 14.78
N ASN A 53 2.02 6.70 15.25
CA ASN A 53 2.89 7.73 14.70
C ASN A 53 4.01 8.03 15.69
N ILE A 54 5.25 7.93 15.23
CA ILE A 54 6.42 8.24 16.06
C ILE A 54 6.71 9.73 15.96
N GLY A 55 6.04 10.53 16.79
CA GLY A 55 6.10 12.00 16.73
C GLY A 55 7.48 12.63 16.97
N ALA A 56 8.46 11.86 17.45
CA ALA A 56 9.87 12.28 17.53
C ALA A 56 10.60 12.25 16.18
N SER A 57 9.99 11.65 15.15
CA SER A 57 10.53 11.55 13.80
C SER A 57 9.82 12.51 12.84
N ASN A 58 10.47 12.87 11.74
CA ASN A 58 9.90 13.72 10.70
C ASN A 58 10.50 13.38 9.33
N GLY A 59 9.63 13.28 8.33
CA GLY A 59 10.01 12.96 6.96
C GLY A 59 9.08 11.91 6.35
N ASP A 60 9.27 11.67 5.07
CA ASP A 60 8.58 10.65 4.31
C ASP A 60 9.54 9.60 3.79
N LEU A 61 9.01 8.51 3.22
CA LEU A 61 9.78 7.34 2.79
C LEU A 61 10.47 6.68 3.97
N TRP A 62 10.33 5.38 4.16
CA TRP A 62 11.13 4.71 5.18
C TRP A 62 11.44 3.27 4.75
N PRO A 63 12.26 3.05 3.69
CA PRO A 63 12.82 1.73 3.44
C PRO A 63 13.55 1.25 4.69
N THR A 64 13.28 0.02 5.11
CA THR A 64 13.82 -0.54 6.34
C THR A 64 14.64 -1.80 6.09
N THR A 65 15.60 -2.06 6.98
CA THR A 65 16.31 -3.34 7.11
C THR A 65 16.53 -3.65 8.59
N TRP A 66 16.52 -4.92 8.98
CA TRP A 66 16.82 -5.37 10.33
C TRP A 66 18.26 -5.89 10.40
N ALA A 67 19.13 -5.21 11.15
CA ALA A 67 20.52 -5.57 11.28
C ALA A 67 20.80 -6.56 12.44
N ASP A 68 21.97 -7.18 12.41
CA ASP A 68 22.54 -8.08 13.41
C ASP A 68 22.50 -7.53 14.85
N ASP A 69 22.68 -6.22 15.03
CA ASP A 69 22.64 -5.51 16.32
C ASP A 69 21.23 -5.34 16.93
N ASP A 70 20.24 -5.98 16.29
CA ASP A 70 18.81 -5.91 16.61
C ASP A 70 18.15 -4.57 16.32
N ASN A 71 18.79 -3.60 15.68
CA ASN A 71 18.10 -2.37 15.28
C ASN A 71 17.54 -2.45 13.87
N ILE A 72 16.54 -1.61 13.62
CA ILE A 72 16.12 -1.29 12.25
C ILE A 72 16.95 -0.11 11.77
N TYR A 73 17.50 -0.20 10.56
CA TYR A 73 18.09 0.92 9.86
C TYR A 73 17.17 1.34 8.72
N THR A 74 17.04 2.65 8.55
CA THR A 74 16.10 3.25 7.60
C THR A 74 16.63 4.58 7.10
N ALA A 75 16.05 5.12 6.03
CA ALA A 75 16.31 6.49 5.62
C ALA A 75 14.99 7.18 5.22
N ASN A 76 14.84 8.45 5.57
CA ASN A 76 13.70 9.27 5.14
C ASN A 76 14.11 10.31 4.12
N GLY A 77 13.19 10.68 3.23
CA GLY A 77 13.22 11.86 2.40
C GLY A 77 12.76 13.12 3.15
N ASP A 78 13.21 14.28 2.64
CA ASP A 78 12.71 15.63 2.94
C ASP A 78 12.28 15.86 4.40
N GLY A 79 13.20 15.68 5.35
CA GLY A 79 12.83 15.70 6.76
C GLY A 79 13.96 15.92 7.74
N LEU A 80 13.60 15.86 9.02
CA LEU A 80 14.53 15.98 10.15
C LEU A 80 15.02 14.61 10.65
N GLY A 81 14.43 13.50 10.19
CA GLY A 81 14.63 12.21 10.83
C GLY A 81 14.25 12.28 12.30
N PHE A 82 15.03 11.65 13.18
CA PHE A 82 14.87 11.76 14.63
C PHE A 82 15.63 12.97 15.22
N SER A 83 15.41 14.17 14.67
CA SER A 83 15.91 15.43 15.22
C SER A 83 14.79 16.42 15.51
N THR A 84 14.93 17.16 16.62
CA THR A 84 14.06 18.28 16.98
C THR A 84 14.59 19.63 16.47
N ASN A 85 15.81 19.67 15.94
CA ASN A 85 16.44 20.90 15.46
C ASN A 85 16.08 21.14 13.99
N GLN A 86 15.34 22.21 13.70
CA GLN A 86 14.90 22.56 12.35
C GLN A 86 16.06 22.83 11.37
N ALA A 87 17.25 23.18 11.88
CA ALA A 87 18.43 23.36 11.05
C ALA A 87 18.97 22.04 10.46
N ASP A 88 18.50 20.89 10.96
CA ASP A 88 18.97 19.56 10.52
C ASP A 88 18.18 19.03 9.30
N PHE A 89 17.28 19.82 8.71
CA PHE A 89 16.53 19.38 7.53
C PHE A 89 17.46 18.98 6.37
N ALA A 90 17.20 17.82 5.76
CA ALA A 90 17.91 17.35 4.57
C ALA A 90 16.98 16.62 3.60
N ASP A 91 17.41 16.50 2.34
CA ASP A 91 16.68 15.80 1.28
C ASP A 91 16.62 14.28 1.50
N ALA A 92 17.63 13.72 2.18
CA ALA A 92 17.67 12.36 2.69
C ALA A 92 18.36 12.29 4.07
N VAL A 93 17.84 11.50 5.01
CA VAL A 93 18.36 11.33 6.38
C VAL A 93 18.32 9.87 6.78
N VAL A 94 19.46 9.31 7.18
CA VAL A 94 19.57 7.94 7.72
C VAL A 94 19.24 7.96 9.21
N ASN A 95 18.51 6.94 9.66
CA ASN A 95 18.10 6.79 11.04
C ASN A 95 18.26 5.34 11.49
N ARG A 96 18.57 5.18 12.78
CA ARG A 96 18.46 3.90 13.49
C ARG A 96 17.20 3.92 14.34
N ILE A 97 16.41 2.86 14.28
CA ILE A 97 15.20 2.63 15.07
C ILE A 97 15.44 1.46 16.02
N SER A 98 15.13 1.66 17.29
CA SER A 98 15.20 0.65 18.35
C SER A 98 13.80 0.32 18.86
N GLY A 99 13.61 -0.94 19.29
CA GLY A 99 12.34 -1.44 19.80
C GLY A 99 11.41 -2.01 18.73
N THR A 100 10.11 -2.05 19.06
CA THR A 100 8.99 -2.59 18.27
C THR A 100 7.73 -1.79 18.61
N PRO A 101 6.67 -1.83 17.78
CA PRO A 101 5.40 -1.20 18.12
C PRO A 101 4.86 -1.60 19.50
N GLU A 102 5.05 -2.86 19.90
CA GLU A 102 4.57 -3.41 21.17
C GLU A 102 5.41 -2.97 22.38
N THR A 103 6.71 -2.79 22.19
CA THR A 103 7.64 -2.37 23.27
C THR A 103 7.88 -0.86 23.31
N GLY A 104 7.35 -0.12 22.34
CA GLY A 104 7.70 1.26 22.07
C GLY A 104 8.90 1.38 21.12
N ILE A 105 8.88 2.45 20.33
CA ILE A 105 9.88 2.78 19.32
C ILE A 105 10.62 4.06 19.74
N SER A 106 11.94 4.02 19.65
CA SER A 106 12.80 5.20 19.71
C SER A 106 13.73 5.22 18.51
N GLY A 107 14.31 6.39 18.20
CA GLY A 107 15.22 6.50 17.08
C GLY A 107 16.37 7.46 17.31
N LEU A 108 17.39 7.31 16.48
CA LEU A 108 18.60 8.10 16.44
C LEU A 108 18.83 8.54 15.00
N ARG A 109 18.96 9.86 14.80
CA ARG A 109 19.42 10.44 13.54
C ARG A 109 20.90 10.12 13.33
N LEU A 110 21.26 9.72 12.10
CA LEU A 110 22.63 9.41 11.66
C LEU A 110 23.04 10.38 10.54
N ALA A 111 23.68 9.87 9.47
CA ALA A 111 24.14 10.66 8.34
C ALA A 111 22.97 11.25 7.52
N ALA A 112 23.19 12.40 6.88
CA ALA A 112 22.18 13.07 6.07
C ALA A 112 22.76 13.91 4.92
N GLY A 113 21.93 14.15 3.90
CA GLY A 113 22.24 15.03 2.78
C GLY A 113 23.56 14.66 2.09
N ASP A 114 24.46 15.64 1.97
CA ASP A 114 25.76 15.47 1.30
C ASP A 114 26.70 14.46 1.99
N GLN A 115 26.40 14.02 3.22
CA GLN A 115 27.15 12.96 3.88
C GLN A 115 26.91 11.57 3.27
N LEU A 116 25.82 11.38 2.51
CA LEU A 116 25.44 10.08 1.95
C LEU A 116 26.15 9.79 0.62
N GLY A 117 26.31 10.78 -0.24
CA GLY A 117 26.90 10.63 -1.58
C GLY A 117 26.48 11.75 -2.52
N PRO A 118 26.88 11.76 -3.79
CA PRO A 118 26.47 12.79 -4.75
C PRO A 118 25.03 12.57 -5.28
N VAL A 119 24.47 13.63 -5.87
CA VAL A 119 23.41 13.52 -6.90
C VAL A 119 24.13 13.47 -8.25
N TRP A 120 23.85 12.46 -9.07
CA TRP A 120 24.59 12.22 -10.32
C TRP A 120 24.07 13.07 -11.47
N THR A 121 22.79 13.38 -11.44
CA THR A 121 22.08 14.04 -12.51
C THR A 121 22.19 15.54 -12.37
N THR A 122 22.70 16.21 -13.41
CA THR A 122 22.76 17.66 -13.46
C THR A 122 21.35 18.26 -13.51
N GLY A 123 21.09 19.26 -12.67
CA GLY A 123 19.84 20.00 -12.67
C GLY A 123 19.10 19.90 -11.34
N PRO A 124 17.79 20.16 -11.32
CA PRO A 124 16.99 20.12 -10.10
C PRO A 124 16.64 18.67 -9.74
N TYR A 125 17.61 17.95 -9.17
CA TYR A 125 17.45 16.60 -8.66
C TYR A 125 17.89 16.53 -7.20
N ASN A 126 17.21 15.71 -6.39
CA ASN A 126 17.58 15.43 -5.01
C ASN A 126 17.70 13.94 -4.73
N ARG A 127 18.33 13.62 -3.59
CA ARG A 127 18.47 12.24 -3.12
C ARG A 127 17.14 11.76 -2.57
N LYS A 128 16.69 10.59 -3.01
CA LYS A 128 15.54 9.91 -2.41
C LYS A 128 15.87 8.46 -2.05
N PRO A 129 15.74 8.07 -0.77
CA PRO A 129 15.95 6.70 -0.37
C PRO A 129 14.82 5.80 -0.83
N THR A 130 15.18 4.69 -1.47
CA THR A 130 14.21 3.74 -2.04
C THR A 130 14.31 2.34 -1.47
N GLY A 131 15.49 1.94 -0.98
CA GLY A 131 15.73 0.62 -0.40
C GLY A 131 16.96 0.62 0.51
N ILE A 132 16.97 -0.23 1.53
CA ILE A 132 18.15 -0.46 2.37
C ILE A 132 18.27 -1.94 2.71
N VAL A 133 19.48 -2.46 2.85
CA VAL A 133 19.75 -3.85 3.27
C VAL A 133 20.95 -3.90 4.21
N ALA A 134 20.89 -4.80 5.19
CA ALA A 134 21.97 -5.12 6.12
C ALA A 134 22.46 -6.54 5.84
N VAL A 135 23.75 -6.71 5.52
CA VAL A 135 24.38 -8.01 5.25
C VAL A 135 25.80 -8.06 5.78
N ASP A 136 26.25 -9.22 6.26
CA ASP A 136 27.66 -9.52 6.53
C ASP A 136 28.36 -9.91 5.22
N GLY A 137 28.79 -8.90 4.47
CA GLY A 137 29.39 -9.06 3.15
C GLY A 137 30.84 -9.53 3.20
N ASP A 138 31.60 -9.20 4.25
CA ASP A 138 33.00 -9.59 4.41
C ASP A 138 33.22 -10.81 5.31
N GLY A 139 32.18 -11.28 6.00
CA GLY A 139 32.18 -12.47 6.84
C GLY A 139 32.78 -12.24 8.22
N ASP A 140 32.88 -10.99 8.68
CA ASP A 140 33.43 -10.65 10.01
C ASP A 140 32.42 -10.80 11.16
N GLY A 141 31.16 -11.13 10.82
CA GLY A 141 30.06 -11.29 11.77
C GLY A 141 29.31 -10.00 12.10
N LYS A 142 29.55 -8.91 11.36
CA LYS A 142 28.83 -7.65 11.48
C LYS A 142 28.21 -7.25 10.15
N ASP A 143 27.02 -6.66 10.22
CA ASP A 143 26.37 -6.19 9.00
C ASP A 143 26.98 -4.88 8.49
N GLU A 144 27.20 -4.82 7.18
CA GLU A 144 27.26 -3.58 6.44
C GLU A 144 25.88 -3.16 5.94
N LEU A 145 25.67 -1.84 5.88
CA LEU A 145 24.44 -1.28 5.33
C LEU A 145 24.65 -0.82 3.90
N TYR A 146 23.69 -1.16 3.03
CA TYR A 146 23.63 -0.72 1.66
C TYR A 146 22.33 0.03 1.39
N LEU A 147 22.43 1.31 1.04
CA LEU A 147 21.29 2.21 0.84
C LEU A 147 21.16 2.59 -0.63
N ALA A 148 20.06 2.21 -1.26
CA ALA A 148 19.68 2.68 -2.58
C ALA A 148 19.14 4.12 -2.51
N ILE A 149 19.78 5.01 -3.26
CA ILE A 149 19.37 6.40 -3.47
C ILE A 149 19.13 6.60 -4.97
N GLN A 150 17.97 7.17 -5.30
CA GLN A 150 17.67 7.67 -6.65
C GLN A 150 17.83 9.19 -6.72
N ASP A 151 18.15 9.68 -7.92
CA ASP A 151 18.08 11.10 -8.26
C ASP A 151 16.64 11.41 -8.69
N LEU A 152 15.82 11.93 -7.77
CA LEU A 152 14.44 12.30 -8.08
C LEU A 152 14.36 13.75 -8.54
N ASN A 153 13.64 14.00 -9.63
CA ASN A 153 13.40 15.35 -10.12
C ASN A 153 12.66 16.19 -9.06
N ASN A 154 13.19 17.35 -8.69
CA ASN A 154 12.57 18.33 -7.80
C ASN A 154 12.32 19.68 -8.48
N GLY A 155 12.34 19.69 -9.82
CA GLY A 155 12.19 20.87 -10.66
C GLY A 155 10.83 21.55 -10.55
N PRO A 156 10.74 22.84 -10.92
CA PRO A 156 9.50 23.61 -10.83
C PRO A 156 8.44 23.18 -11.86
N ASN A 157 7.26 23.81 -11.80
CA ASN A 157 6.25 23.80 -12.87
C ASN A 157 5.68 22.42 -13.25
N GLY A 158 5.40 21.57 -12.25
CA GLY A 158 4.76 20.27 -12.49
C GLY A 158 5.69 19.17 -12.97
N ALA A 159 6.99 19.44 -13.17
CA ALA A 159 7.98 18.40 -13.47
C ALA A 159 8.44 17.61 -12.23
N ALA A 160 8.31 18.20 -11.03
CA ALA A 160 8.69 17.56 -9.78
C ALA A 160 8.11 16.15 -9.66
N PHE A 161 8.98 15.21 -9.30
CA PHE A 161 8.69 13.82 -8.99
C PHE A 161 8.24 12.94 -10.17
N ASN A 162 8.38 13.41 -11.40
CA ASN A 162 7.92 12.67 -12.59
C ASN A 162 9.01 11.90 -13.33
N ASP A 163 10.27 11.96 -12.90
CA ASP A 163 11.31 11.11 -13.48
C ASP A 163 12.47 10.82 -12.51
N VAL A 164 13.13 9.65 -12.72
CA VAL A 164 14.30 9.18 -11.95
C VAL A 164 15.42 8.66 -12.87
N PRO A 165 16.27 9.54 -13.43
CA PRO A 165 17.24 9.17 -14.47
C PRO A 165 18.42 8.30 -14.00
N ALA A 166 18.78 8.38 -12.72
CA ALA A 166 19.95 7.69 -12.18
C ALA A 166 19.74 7.25 -10.72
N ALA A 167 20.47 6.21 -10.33
CA ALA A 167 20.51 5.72 -8.95
C ALA A 167 21.85 5.09 -8.60
N SER A 168 22.13 5.01 -7.31
CA SER A 168 23.31 4.33 -6.75
C SER A 168 23.00 3.66 -5.43
N ILE A 169 23.83 2.68 -5.10
CA ILE A 169 23.81 2.03 -3.79
C ILE A 169 25.04 2.51 -3.02
N LEU A 170 24.78 3.17 -1.91
CA LEU A 170 25.78 3.65 -0.97
C LEU A 170 26.11 2.52 0.01
N ARG A 171 27.33 2.47 0.54
CA ARG A 171 27.77 1.48 1.55
C ARG A 171 28.23 2.16 2.82
N SER A 172 27.80 1.64 3.96
CA SER A 172 28.30 1.98 5.29
C SER A 172 28.81 0.73 6.00
N THR A 173 29.98 0.85 6.65
CA THR A 173 30.61 -0.21 7.45
C THR A 173 30.57 0.10 8.95
N ASP A 174 29.84 1.15 9.34
CA ASP A 174 29.76 1.66 10.71
C ASP A 174 28.31 1.99 11.10
N TYR A 175 27.39 1.13 10.63
CA TYR A 175 25.97 1.19 10.95
C TYR A 175 25.33 2.55 10.61
N GLY A 176 25.64 3.08 9.43
CA GLY A 176 25.00 4.25 8.82
C GLY A 176 25.55 5.60 9.28
N ALA A 177 26.64 5.62 10.06
CA ALA A 177 27.27 6.86 10.51
C ALA A 177 28.10 7.53 9.40
N THR A 178 28.80 6.76 8.58
CA THR A 178 29.51 7.23 7.38
C THR A 178 29.16 6.38 6.17
N TRP A 179 29.23 6.99 4.99
CA TRP A 179 28.81 6.37 3.74
C TRP A 179 29.85 6.58 2.63
N THR A 180 29.93 5.58 1.75
CA THR A 180 30.79 5.58 0.57
C THR A 180 29.95 5.32 -0.67
N ALA A 181 30.08 6.19 -1.67
CA ALA A 181 29.43 6.05 -2.97
C ALA A 181 30.38 5.38 -3.98
N THR A 182 29.81 4.88 -5.07
CA THR A 182 30.56 4.53 -6.29
C THR A 182 31.13 5.80 -6.97
N GLN A 183 31.94 5.64 -8.02
CA GLN A 183 32.51 6.76 -8.79
C GLN A 183 31.59 7.30 -9.89
N THR A 184 30.61 6.50 -10.30
CA THR A 184 29.58 6.81 -11.30
C THR A 184 28.24 6.27 -10.80
N PRO A 185 27.10 6.74 -11.34
CA PRO A 185 25.82 6.10 -11.03
C PRO A 185 25.88 4.61 -11.38
N MET A 186 25.37 3.75 -10.49
CA MET A 186 25.30 2.30 -10.76
C MET A 186 24.26 1.99 -11.83
N PHE A 187 23.12 2.68 -11.79
CA PHE A 187 22.03 2.54 -12.73
C PHE A 187 21.71 3.92 -13.33
N ALA A 188 21.48 3.98 -14.63
CA ALA A 188 21.32 5.23 -15.37
C ALA A 188 20.40 5.03 -16.59
N ASN A 189 20.05 6.13 -17.25
CA ASN A 189 19.14 6.13 -18.41
C ASN A 189 17.79 5.49 -18.07
N TYR A 190 17.23 5.85 -16.90
CA TYR A 190 15.88 5.43 -16.51
C TYR A 190 15.70 3.92 -16.38
N THR A 191 16.79 3.16 -16.30
CA THR A 191 16.76 1.69 -16.27
C THR A 191 17.13 1.19 -14.89
N PHE A 192 16.19 0.54 -14.21
CA PHE A 192 16.37 -0.02 -12.86
C PHE A 192 16.83 1.04 -11.84
N THR A 193 16.21 2.23 -11.88
CA THR A 193 16.63 3.41 -11.11
C THR A 193 15.82 3.63 -9.84
N THR A 194 14.69 2.94 -9.65
CA THR A 194 14.02 2.84 -8.34
C THR A 194 14.31 1.45 -7.78
N ILE A 195 15.03 1.32 -6.66
CA ILE A 195 15.56 0.04 -6.19
C ILE A 195 15.14 -0.22 -4.74
N PHE A 196 14.57 -1.38 -4.47
CA PHE A 196 14.26 -1.82 -3.10
C PHE A 196 14.67 -3.26 -2.87
N PHE A 197 15.38 -3.50 -1.76
CA PHE A 197 15.91 -4.82 -1.43
C PHE A 197 14.81 -5.72 -0.86
N LEU A 198 14.95 -7.02 -1.12
CA LEU A 198 14.15 -8.05 -0.46
C LEU A 198 14.60 -8.18 1.01
N ASP A 199 13.67 -8.02 1.94
CA ASP A 199 13.92 -8.18 3.36
C ASP A 199 13.68 -9.65 3.80
N PHE A 200 14.77 -10.37 4.10
CA PHE A 200 14.74 -11.73 4.69
C PHE A 200 14.78 -11.75 6.23
N GLY A 201 14.49 -10.64 6.91
CA GLY A 201 14.62 -10.57 8.36
C GLY A 201 16.00 -10.15 8.82
N LYS A 202 16.26 -10.37 10.12
CA LYS A 202 17.50 -9.98 10.80
C LYS A 202 18.75 -10.45 10.05
N SER A 203 19.62 -9.51 9.67
CA SER A 203 20.89 -9.77 8.94
C SER A 203 20.66 -10.65 7.69
N GLN A 204 19.49 -10.52 7.05
CA GLN A 204 19.08 -11.34 5.90
C GLN A 204 19.14 -12.87 6.16
N SER A 205 19.14 -13.30 7.43
CA SER A 205 19.44 -14.68 7.83
C SER A 205 18.49 -15.74 7.24
N LEU A 206 17.26 -15.37 6.88
CA LEU A 206 16.30 -16.27 6.25
C LEU A 206 16.49 -16.43 4.74
N ALA A 207 17.47 -15.76 4.12
CA ALA A 207 17.82 -15.96 2.70
C ALA A 207 18.20 -17.41 2.39
N SER A 208 18.62 -18.17 3.41
CA SER A 208 18.85 -19.62 3.37
C SER A 208 17.65 -20.44 2.87
N VAL A 209 16.43 -19.90 2.91
CA VAL A 209 15.24 -20.54 2.30
C VAL A 209 15.40 -20.78 0.79
N LEU A 210 16.27 -20.01 0.13
CA LEU A 210 16.61 -20.16 -1.28
C LEU A 210 17.75 -21.17 -1.53
N GLY A 211 18.20 -21.86 -0.49
CA GLY A 211 19.35 -22.76 -0.52
C GLY A 211 20.70 -22.03 -0.43
N ALA A 212 21.77 -22.81 -0.27
CA ALA A 212 23.12 -22.29 -0.01
C ALA A 212 23.66 -21.37 -1.11
N ASP A 213 23.27 -21.59 -2.37
CA ASP A 213 23.68 -20.71 -3.47
C ASP A 213 22.82 -19.46 -3.58
N GLY A 214 21.52 -19.54 -3.29
CA GLY A 214 20.63 -18.37 -3.25
C GLY A 214 21.01 -17.40 -2.14
N ALA A 215 21.37 -17.93 -0.96
CA ALA A 215 21.73 -17.13 0.22
C ALA A 215 23.00 -16.27 0.07
N LYS A 216 23.79 -16.47 -1.00
CA LYS A 216 25.01 -15.68 -1.27
C LYS A 216 24.71 -14.31 -1.89
N TYR A 217 23.43 -14.01 -2.15
CA TYR A 217 23.01 -12.82 -2.86
C TYR A 217 22.07 -11.95 -2.03
N ALA A 218 22.25 -10.64 -2.14
CA ALA A 218 21.19 -9.68 -1.87
C ALA A 218 20.28 -9.62 -3.10
N TYR A 219 18.98 -9.77 -2.90
CA TYR A 219 17.97 -9.67 -3.95
C TYR A 219 17.39 -8.25 -3.92
N ALA A 220 17.25 -7.64 -5.09
CA ALA A 220 16.73 -6.29 -5.24
C ALA A 220 15.69 -6.24 -6.35
N TYR A 221 14.56 -5.64 -6.05
CA TYR A 221 13.55 -5.31 -7.04
C TYR A 221 13.80 -3.90 -7.56
N GLY A 222 13.33 -3.64 -8.77
CA GLY A 222 13.39 -2.29 -9.29
C GLY A 222 12.38 -1.97 -10.38
N LEU A 223 12.19 -0.67 -10.56
CA LEU A 223 11.34 -0.06 -11.56
C LEU A 223 12.18 0.75 -12.55
N ASP A 224 11.70 0.84 -13.78
CA ASP A 224 12.24 1.74 -14.80
C ASP A 224 11.48 3.07 -14.79
N ASN A 225 12.11 4.11 -15.34
CA ASN A 225 11.56 5.43 -15.64
C ASN A 225 11.24 6.29 -14.43
N ASN A 226 10.36 5.81 -13.55
CA ASN A 226 9.90 6.56 -12.41
C ASN A 226 9.57 5.65 -11.21
N TRP A 227 9.50 6.25 -10.02
CA TRP A 227 9.23 5.58 -8.74
C TRP A 227 7.73 5.33 -8.49
N ARG A 228 6.87 5.95 -9.30
CA ARG A 228 5.42 5.75 -9.39
C ARG A 228 4.97 6.25 -10.76
N ASP A 229 3.66 6.25 -11.01
CA ASP A 229 3.04 6.95 -12.13
C ASP A 229 3.70 8.31 -12.43
N SER A 230 4.02 8.63 -13.68
CA SER A 230 4.52 9.94 -14.08
C SER A 230 3.32 10.84 -14.40
N VAL A 231 2.76 11.49 -13.38
CA VAL A 231 1.59 12.39 -13.48
C VAL A 231 1.70 13.43 -14.59
N ALA A 232 2.89 13.98 -14.84
CA ALA A 232 3.13 14.95 -15.93
C ALA A 232 3.48 14.30 -17.29
N GLY A 233 3.56 12.96 -17.35
CA GLY A 233 3.90 12.19 -18.55
C GLY A 233 5.30 12.47 -19.11
N THR A 234 6.28 12.85 -18.27
CA THR A 234 7.65 13.15 -18.74
C THR A 234 8.42 11.90 -19.15
N VAL A 235 8.07 10.75 -18.55
CA VAL A 235 8.55 9.41 -18.90
C VAL A 235 7.40 8.41 -18.85
N SER A 236 7.64 7.18 -19.33
CA SER A 236 6.63 6.11 -19.26
C SER A 236 6.41 5.63 -17.83
N ASP A 237 5.16 5.29 -17.50
CA ASP A 237 4.80 4.81 -16.17
C ASP A 237 5.33 3.39 -15.90
N PRO A 238 5.68 3.08 -14.64
CA PRO A 238 6.00 1.72 -14.23
C PRO A 238 4.79 0.77 -14.36
N GLN A 239 4.91 -0.25 -15.21
CA GLN A 239 3.96 -1.38 -15.33
C GLN A 239 4.61 -2.74 -15.12
N ASP A 240 5.93 -2.74 -14.90
CA ASP A 240 6.75 -3.92 -14.75
C ASP A 240 7.62 -3.81 -13.49
N LEU A 241 7.55 -4.84 -12.63
CA LEU A 241 8.48 -5.02 -11.53
C LEU A 241 9.60 -5.95 -11.99
N TYR A 242 10.84 -5.49 -11.91
CA TYR A 242 12.01 -6.30 -12.25
C TYR A 242 12.70 -6.84 -11.00
N LEU A 243 13.42 -7.95 -11.14
CA LEU A 243 14.24 -8.55 -10.09
C LEU A 243 15.70 -8.66 -10.55
N ALA A 244 16.60 -8.31 -9.66
CA ALA A 244 18.03 -8.53 -9.79
C ALA A 244 18.59 -9.12 -8.49
N ARG A 245 19.84 -9.58 -8.55
CA ARG A 245 20.58 -10.04 -7.38
C ARG A 245 22.06 -9.70 -7.51
N ALA A 246 22.70 -9.42 -6.38
CA ALA A 246 24.12 -9.11 -6.31
C ALA A 246 24.79 -9.97 -5.24
N PRO A 247 26.00 -10.50 -5.47
CA PRO A 247 26.75 -11.15 -4.39
C PRO A 247 26.87 -10.19 -3.20
N ILE A 248 26.60 -10.67 -1.98
CA ILE A 248 26.58 -9.81 -0.78
C ILE A 248 27.90 -9.08 -0.56
N ASN A 249 29.03 -9.68 -0.98
CA ASN A 249 30.36 -9.12 -0.90
C ASN A 249 30.72 -8.13 -2.03
N ALA A 250 29.80 -7.86 -2.97
CA ALA A 250 30.05 -7.07 -4.17
C ALA A 250 28.84 -6.21 -4.60
N ILE A 251 27.98 -5.80 -3.66
CA ILE A 251 26.75 -5.05 -3.96
C ILE A 251 27.04 -3.75 -4.72
N GLN A 252 28.13 -3.05 -4.46
CA GLN A 252 28.51 -1.82 -5.19
C GLN A 252 29.20 -2.04 -6.54
N ASP A 253 29.45 -3.28 -6.96
CA ASP A 253 30.01 -3.61 -8.28
C ASP A 253 28.89 -4.08 -9.22
N VAL A 254 28.31 -3.14 -9.98
CA VAL A 254 27.21 -3.42 -10.92
C VAL A 254 27.58 -4.50 -11.96
N SER A 255 28.87 -4.71 -12.26
CA SER A 255 29.29 -5.76 -13.19
C SER A 255 29.09 -7.19 -12.66
N LYS A 256 28.87 -7.33 -11.34
CA LYS A 256 28.56 -8.62 -10.67
C LYS A 256 27.07 -8.88 -10.54
N TRP A 257 26.23 -7.88 -10.80
CA TRP A 257 24.79 -8.04 -10.71
C TRP A 257 24.28 -8.99 -11.78
N GLN A 258 23.25 -9.73 -11.41
CA GLN A 258 22.52 -10.60 -12.31
C GLN A 258 21.05 -10.22 -12.30
N PHE A 259 20.45 -10.12 -13.47
CA PHE A 259 19.05 -9.76 -13.67
C PHE A 259 18.25 -11.01 -13.98
N PHE A 260 17.04 -11.09 -13.43
CA PHE A 260 16.14 -12.20 -13.70
C PHE A 260 15.75 -12.21 -15.18
N SER A 261 15.90 -13.35 -15.85
CA SER A 261 15.57 -13.53 -17.27
C SER A 261 14.74 -14.80 -17.53
N GLY A 262 14.38 -15.52 -16.47
CA GLY A 262 13.66 -16.79 -16.53
C GLY A 262 12.14 -16.64 -16.49
N THR A 263 11.50 -17.68 -15.96
CA THR A 263 10.07 -17.69 -15.61
C THR A 263 9.93 -18.15 -14.17
N ALA A 264 8.74 -18.00 -13.58
CA ALA A 264 8.53 -18.41 -12.20
C ALA A 264 8.80 -19.91 -11.94
N SER A 265 8.52 -20.75 -12.94
CA SER A 265 8.76 -22.20 -12.90
C SER A 265 10.18 -22.62 -13.29
N SER A 266 10.93 -21.74 -13.95
CA SER A 266 12.29 -22.00 -14.43
C SER A 266 13.12 -20.72 -14.29
N PRO A 267 13.57 -20.37 -13.07
CA PRO A 267 14.33 -19.15 -12.84
C PRO A 267 15.66 -19.19 -13.59
N SER A 268 16.03 -18.07 -14.19
CA SER A 268 17.29 -17.89 -14.91
C SER A 268 17.80 -16.47 -14.66
N TRP A 269 19.11 -16.31 -14.82
CA TRP A 269 19.83 -15.10 -14.48
C TRP A 269 20.77 -14.72 -15.62
N THR A 270 20.82 -13.44 -15.96
CA THR A 270 21.68 -12.87 -17.01
C THR A 270 22.49 -11.69 -16.47
N ALA A 271 23.68 -11.46 -17.00
CA ALA A 271 24.43 -10.22 -16.74
C ALA A 271 23.94 -9.06 -17.62
N ASP A 272 23.22 -9.34 -18.72
CA ASP A 272 22.67 -8.31 -19.60
C ASP A 272 21.34 -7.79 -19.06
N ILE A 273 21.37 -6.58 -18.50
CA ILE A 273 20.19 -5.89 -17.99
C ILE A 273 19.09 -5.76 -19.04
N LYS A 274 19.41 -5.67 -20.34
CA LYS A 274 18.41 -5.55 -21.42
C LYS A 274 17.67 -6.85 -21.71
N ALA A 275 18.22 -7.98 -21.30
CA ALA A 275 17.61 -9.30 -21.42
C ALA A 275 16.78 -9.68 -20.18
N ARG A 276 16.64 -8.77 -19.21
CA ARG A 276 15.80 -8.98 -18.02
C ARG A 276 14.33 -9.16 -18.40
N ARG A 277 13.60 -9.86 -17.54
CA ARG A 277 12.14 -10.04 -17.62
C ARG A 277 11.50 -9.56 -16.33
N SER A 278 10.29 -9.02 -16.42
CA SER A 278 9.51 -8.66 -15.25
C SER A 278 9.05 -9.90 -14.48
N VAL A 279 9.01 -9.79 -13.16
CA VAL A 279 8.47 -10.81 -12.23
C VAL A 279 7.01 -10.54 -11.86
N LEU A 280 6.54 -9.32 -12.14
CA LEU A 280 5.15 -8.89 -12.09
C LEU A 280 4.93 -7.87 -13.22
N HIS A 281 3.84 -8.04 -13.95
CA HIS A 281 3.36 -7.10 -14.95
C HIS A 281 1.91 -6.75 -14.62
N ASP A 282 1.61 -5.47 -14.40
CA ASP A 282 0.27 -5.00 -14.09
C ASP A 282 -0.01 -3.68 -14.81
N THR A 283 -0.98 -3.72 -15.73
CA THR A 283 -1.38 -2.59 -16.57
C THR A 283 -2.66 -1.92 -16.07
N ARG A 284 -3.14 -2.28 -14.87
CA ARG A 284 -4.32 -1.62 -14.29
C ARG A 284 -4.05 -0.13 -14.16
N ARG A 285 -5.13 0.63 -14.37
CA ARG A 285 -5.17 2.08 -14.20
C ARG A 285 -6.26 2.44 -13.24
N ASP A 286 -5.87 3.09 -12.16
CA ASP A 286 -6.75 3.49 -11.08
C ASP A 286 -7.04 4.99 -11.17
N TYR A 287 -8.30 5.39 -10.93
CA TYR A 287 -8.71 6.81 -10.94
C TYR A 287 -8.48 7.58 -12.26
N PRO A 288 -8.79 7.03 -13.47
CA PRO A 288 -8.76 7.83 -14.70
C PRO A 288 -9.65 9.06 -14.59
N GLY A 289 -9.14 10.20 -15.06
CA GLY A 289 -9.80 11.50 -14.94
C GLY A 289 -9.50 12.25 -13.64
N ALA A 290 -8.73 11.67 -12.71
CA ALA A 290 -8.20 12.38 -11.54
C ALA A 290 -7.01 13.28 -11.94
N GLN A 291 -5.82 13.06 -11.36
CA GLN A 291 -4.64 13.84 -11.71
C GLN A 291 -4.12 13.49 -13.11
N THR A 292 -4.37 12.27 -13.58
CA THR A 292 -4.05 11.82 -14.93
C THR A 292 -5.32 11.44 -15.70
N ALA A 293 -5.29 11.65 -17.02
CA ALA A 293 -6.44 11.36 -17.88
C ALA A 293 -6.72 9.84 -17.99
N ASP A 294 -5.67 9.02 -18.03
CA ASP A 294 -5.74 7.57 -18.16
C ASP A 294 -5.69 6.81 -16.82
N GLY A 295 -5.43 7.51 -15.70
CA GLY A 295 -5.36 6.94 -14.35
C GLY A 295 -3.94 6.56 -13.93
N PHE A 296 -3.74 6.32 -12.65
CA PHE A 296 -2.45 5.95 -12.09
C PHE A 296 -2.10 4.51 -12.42
N SER A 297 -0.86 4.27 -12.85
CA SER A 297 -0.25 2.94 -12.76
C SER A 297 -0.20 2.45 -11.31
N VAL A 298 -0.42 1.15 -11.10
CA VAL A 298 -0.55 0.53 -9.76
C VAL A 298 0.76 -0.06 -9.23
N LEU A 299 1.85 -0.01 -10.00
CA LEU A 299 3.17 -0.44 -9.55
C LEU A 299 4.02 0.78 -9.18
N SER A 300 4.34 0.93 -7.90
CA SER A 300 5.15 2.02 -7.37
C SER A 300 6.24 1.51 -6.41
N GLN A 301 7.16 2.40 -6.04
CA GLN A 301 8.17 2.19 -5.02
C GLN A 301 7.50 1.67 -3.74
N GLY A 302 8.00 0.57 -3.21
CA GLY A 302 7.55 0.03 -1.92
C GLY A 302 8.60 -0.89 -1.32
N SER A 303 8.19 -2.04 -0.82
CA SER A 303 9.09 -3.05 -0.25
C SER A 303 8.72 -4.45 -0.71
N VAL A 304 9.68 -5.36 -0.68
CA VAL A 304 9.39 -6.79 -0.70
C VAL A 304 9.94 -7.43 0.55
N VAL A 305 9.12 -8.21 1.26
CA VAL A 305 9.51 -8.89 2.50
C VAL A 305 9.18 -10.38 2.43
N TYR A 306 10.04 -11.23 2.99
CA TYR A 306 9.75 -12.64 3.18
C TYR A 306 9.04 -12.86 4.53
N ASN A 307 7.73 -13.12 4.45
CA ASN A 307 6.94 -13.56 5.60
C ASN A 307 7.15 -15.07 5.81
N ALA A 308 8.12 -15.41 6.66
CA ALA A 308 8.59 -16.77 6.85
C ALA A 308 7.55 -17.75 7.42
N PRO A 309 6.73 -17.39 8.43
CA PRO A 309 5.67 -18.26 8.93
C PRO A 309 4.66 -18.67 7.84
N LEU A 310 4.33 -17.73 6.95
CA LEU A 310 3.41 -17.96 5.84
C LEU A 310 4.09 -18.54 4.60
N LYS A 311 5.43 -18.52 4.54
CA LYS A 311 6.24 -18.89 3.37
C LYS A 311 5.82 -18.12 2.13
N ARG A 312 5.73 -16.79 2.26
CA ARG A 312 5.33 -15.89 1.18
C ARG A 312 6.23 -14.68 1.09
N TYR A 313 6.46 -14.27 -0.15
CA TYR A 313 7.06 -12.98 -0.49
C TYR A 313 5.93 -12.00 -0.70
N LEU A 314 5.94 -10.89 0.02
CA LEU A 314 4.90 -9.87 -0.05
C LEU A 314 5.50 -8.61 -0.67
N TYR A 315 4.94 -8.15 -1.78
CA TYR A 315 5.28 -6.86 -2.40
C TYR A 315 4.19 -5.85 -2.05
N THR A 316 4.62 -4.71 -1.50
CA THR A 316 3.76 -3.56 -1.19
C THR A 316 3.88 -2.50 -2.28
N SER A 317 2.74 -2.06 -2.79
CA SER A 317 2.64 -1.00 -3.79
C SER A 317 1.56 0.01 -3.41
N TRP A 318 1.47 1.09 -4.17
CA TRP A 318 0.54 2.18 -3.89
C TRP A 318 0.30 3.05 -5.13
N THR A 319 -0.82 3.76 -5.12
CA THR A 319 -1.11 4.94 -5.94
C THR A 319 -1.43 6.11 -5.01
N ASP A 320 -1.69 7.30 -5.55
CA ASP A 320 -2.12 8.44 -4.74
C ASP A 320 -3.36 8.15 -3.89
N TYR A 321 -4.18 7.14 -4.21
CA TYR A 321 -5.42 6.82 -3.49
C TYR A 321 -5.54 5.37 -3.01
N THR A 322 -4.68 4.46 -3.45
CA THR A 322 -4.82 3.02 -3.16
C THR A 322 -3.52 2.41 -2.64
N PHE A 323 -3.63 1.32 -1.87
CA PHE A 323 -2.53 0.38 -1.66
C PHE A 323 -2.85 -0.94 -2.35
N ASP A 324 -1.86 -1.52 -3.03
CA ASP A 324 -1.94 -2.85 -3.63
C ASP A 324 -0.90 -3.77 -2.96
N PHE A 325 -1.33 -4.97 -2.58
CA PHE A 325 -0.46 -5.97 -1.97
C PHE A 325 -0.47 -7.26 -2.79
N TYR A 326 0.72 -7.73 -3.15
CA TYR A 326 0.92 -8.93 -3.95
C TYR A 326 1.65 -10.00 -3.14
N GLU A 327 1.28 -11.27 -3.33
CA GLU A 327 1.97 -12.41 -2.74
C GLU A 327 2.56 -13.34 -3.80
N ALA A 328 3.70 -13.94 -3.49
CA ALA A 328 4.33 -14.95 -4.33
C ALA A 328 4.93 -16.11 -3.49
N PRO A 329 4.98 -17.33 -4.04
CA PRO A 329 5.63 -18.47 -3.39
C PRO A 329 7.17 -18.45 -3.51
N GLN A 330 7.72 -17.64 -4.42
CA GLN A 330 9.14 -17.48 -4.72
C GLN A 330 9.44 -16.00 -4.97
N PRO A 331 10.69 -15.52 -4.79
CA PRO A 331 11.02 -14.10 -4.99
C PRO A 331 10.90 -13.68 -6.46
N TRP A 332 10.92 -14.62 -7.41
CA TRP A 332 10.67 -14.36 -8.83
C TRP A 332 9.23 -14.68 -9.27
N GLY A 333 8.29 -14.71 -8.32
CA GLY A 333 6.88 -14.85 -8.60
C GLY A 333 6.37 -16.31 -8.71
N PRO A 334 5.18 -16.53 -9.32
CA PRO A 334 4.31 -15.47 -9.84
C PRO A 334 3.74 -14.63 -8.69
N PHE A 335 3.82 -13.31 -8.81
CA PHE A 335 3.15 -12.39 -7.90
C PHE A 335 1.67 -12.30 -8.25
N THR A 336 0.81 -12.39 -7.24
CA THR A 336 -0.64 -12.31 -7.39
C THR A 336 -1.19 -11.30 -6.41
N LEU A 337 -2.00 -10.35 -6.89
CA LEU A 337 -2.68 -9.38 -6.04
C LEU A 337 -3.62 -10.12 -5.07
N PHE A 338 -3.50 -9.81 -3.77
CA PHE A 338 -4.35 -10.40 -2.74
C PHE A 338 -5.14 -9.37 -1.94
N GLU A 339 -4.73 -8.10 -1.93
CA GLU A 339 -5.46 -7.00 -1.28
C GLU A 339 -5.28 -5.71 -2.09
N SER A 340 -6.38 -4.97 -2.27
CA SER A 340 -6.39 -3.63 -2.86
C SER A 340 -7.21 -2.72 -1.96
N LYS A 341 -6.54 -1.89 -1.17
CA LYS A 341 -7.16 -0.98 -0.22
C LYS A 341 -7.37 0.39 -0.85
N ASP A 342 -8.64 0.76 -1.00
CA ASP A 342 -9.03 2.06 -1.54
C ASP A 342 -9.30 3.07 -0.42
N PHE A 343 -8.55 4.18 -0.41
CA PHE A 343 -8.70 5.30 0.53
C PHE A 343 -9.49 6.47 -0.06
N GLY A 344 -9.87 6.46 -1.34
CA GLY A 344 -10.55 7.57 -2.00
C GLY A 344 -9.70 8.84 -2.11
N VAL A 345 -10.24 9.83 -2.82
CA VAL A 345 -9.57 11.12 -3.01
C VAL A 345 -9.38 11.89 -1.69
N THR A 346 -8.42 12.83 -1.69
CA THR A 346 -8.21 13.81 -0.62
C THR A 346 -9.39 14.80 -0.51
N PRO A 347 -9.67 15.42 0.66
CA PRO A 347 -8.80 15.48 1.82
C PRO A 347 -8.81 14.22 2.68
N TRP A 348 -7.63 13.90 3.18
CA TRP A 348 -7.44 12.88 4.22
C TRP A 348 -7.26 13.53 5.59
N PHE A 349 -7.35 12.71 6.63
CA PHE A 349 -7.33 13.11 8.03
C PHE A 349 -6.34 12.25 8.82
N GLY A 350 -5.40 12.88 9.52
CA GLY A 350 -4.49 12.20 10.44
C GLY A 350 -5.13 11.82 11.78
N MET A 351 -4.36 11.11 12.62
CA MET A 351 -4.80 10.59 13.91
C MET A 351 -5.25 11.63 14.95
N ASN A 352 -4.99 12.91 14.72
CA ASN A 352 -5.41 13.98 15.62
C ASN A 352 -6.85 14.47 15.36
N THR A 353 -7.59 13.81 14.47
CA THR A 353 -9.01 14.09 14.19
C THR A 353 -9.93 12.99 14.75
N THR A 354 -11.24 13.21 14.72
CA THR A 354 -12.25 12.24 15.18
C THR A 354 -12.54 11.11 14.18
N THR A 355 -12.13 11.28 12.92
CA THR A 355 -12.37 10.34 11.81
C THR A 355 -11.08 10.15 11.01
N PRO A 356 -10.01 9.59 11.62
CA PRO A 356 -8.73 9.45 10.96
C PRO A 356 -8.85 8.51 9.77
N LYS A 357 -8.41 8.99 8.60
CA LYS A 357 -8.39 8.24 7.34
C LYS A 357 -7.31 8.84 6.47
N ASN A 358 -6.28 8.07 6.18
CA ASN A 358 -5.19 8.48 5.31
C ASN A 358 -4.60 7.24 4.66
N GLY A 359 -4.43 7.28 3.34
CA GLY A 359 -3.52 6.37 2.66
C GLY A 359 -2.09 6.86 2.85
N GLY A 360 -1.31 6.81 1.78
CA GLY A 360 0.03 7.36 1.74
C GLY A 360 0.81 6.84 0.56
N TYR A 361 2.13 6.90 0.67
CA TYR A 361 3.04 6.42 -0.35
C TYR A 361 4.24 5.71 0.25
N ALA A 362 5.00 5.09 -0.64
CA ALA A 362 6.22 4.33 -0.38
C ALA A 362 6.01 3.30 0.74
N THR A 363 4.96 2.48 0.59
CA THR A 363 4.54 1.53 1.61
C THR A 363 5.62 0.49 1.87
N THR A 364 5.97 0.27 3.15
CA THR A 364 6.93 -0.78 3.53
C THR A 364 6.42 -1.66 4.66
N ILE A 365 6.84 -2.93 4.71
CA ILE A 365 6.60 -3.83 5.85
C ILE A 365 7.95 -4.23 6.44
N PRO A 366 8.36 -3.63 7.58
CA PRO A 366 9.60 -4.02 8.25
C PRO A 366 9.50 -5.45 8.76
N SER A 367 10.41 -6.35 8.36
CA SER A 367 10.40 -7.76 8.77
C SER A 367 10.39 -7.95 10.29
N LYS A 368 11.06 -7.06 11.04
CA LYS A 368 11.07 -7.07 12.51
C LYS A 368 9.69 -6.87 13.12
N PHE A 369 8.76 -6.25 12.39
CA PHE A 369 7.41 -5.93 12.85
C PHE A 369 6.36 -6.90 12.29
N ILE A 370 6.80 -8.08 11.85
CA ILE A 370 5.92 -9.19 11.51
C ILE A 370 5.75 -10.06 12.77
N SER A 371 4.49 -10.33 13.12
CA SER A 371 4.15 -11.23 14.23
C SER A 371 4.73 -12.64 14.04
N ALA A 372 4.89 -13.37 15.14
CA ALA A 372 5.52 -14.69 15.12
C ALA A 372 4.82 -15.73 14.22
N ASP A 373 3.49 -15.60 14.02
CA ASP A 373 2.72 -16.45 13.12
C ASP A 373 2.56 -15.86 11.70
N GLY A 374 3.10 -14.68 11.47
CA GLY A 374 3.08 -13.98 10.18
C GLY A 374 1.74 -13.33 9.83
N THR A 375 0.70 -13.48 10.66
CA THR A 375 -0.67 -13.07 10.30
C THR A 375 -0.93 -11.58 10.55
N LYS A 376 -0.18 -10.96 11.47
CA LYS A 376 -0.20 -9.52 11.75
C LYS A 376 1.11 -8.88 11.33
N MET A 377 1.00 -7.77 10.62
CA MET A 377 2.12 -7.00 10.08
C MET A 377 1.87 -5.52 10.29
N TRP A 378 2.94 -4.76 10.54
CA TRP A 378 2.89 -3.31 10.51
C TRP A 378 3.29 -2.80 9.13
N VAL A 379 2.43 -1.99 8.52
CA VAL A 379 2.68 -1.30 7.25
C VAL A 379 3.05 0.14 7.56
N GLN A 380 4.22 0.56 7.09
CA GLN A 380 4.69 1.93 7.14
C GLN A 380 4.22 2.67 5.88
N SER A 381 3.69 3.88 6.04
CA SER A 381 3.39 4.79 4.93
C SER A 381 3.43 6.24 5.40
N ASN A 382 3.55 7.17 4.45
CA ASN A 382 3.50 8.61 4.72
C ASN A 382 2.60 9.36 3.78
N TRP A 383 2.22 10.56 4.17
CA TRP A 383 1.40 11.44 3.38
C TRP A 383 1.67 12.91 3.75
N PHE A 384 1.70 13.80 2.76
CA PHE A 384 1.96 15.24 2.94
C PHE A 384 1.04 16.18 2.12
N VAL A 385 0.28 15.65 1.14
CA VAL A 385 -0.46 16.46 0.15
C VAL A 385 -1.95 16.43 0.38
N GLY A 386 -2.61 17.59 0.41
CA GLY A 386 -4.08 17.63 0.49
C GLY A 386 -4.60 17.28 1.88
N ALA A 387 -3.83 17.59 2.93
CA ALA A 387 -4.29 17.46 4.30
C ALA A 387 -5.42 18.42 4.63
N ALA A 388 -6.48 17.88 5.25
CA ALA A 388 -7.45 18.73 5.90
C ALA A 388 -6.72 19.64 6.89
N ALA A 389 -7.12 20.91 6.98
CA ALA A 389 -6.40 21.90 7.77
C ALA A 389 -6.16 21.41 9.21
N GLY A 390 -4.88 21.34 9.61
CA GLY A 390 -4.49 20.89 10.95
C GLY A 390 -4.47 19.37 11.18
N SER A 391 -4.61 18.55 10.13
CA SER A 391 -4.66 17.07 10.24
C SER A 391 -3.36 16.33 9.90
N ASP A 392 -2.26 17.05 9.66
CA ASP A 392 -1.01 16.46 9.18
C ASP A 392 -0.11 15.96 10.33
N VAL A 393 -0.34 14.72 10.74
CA VAL A 393 0.50 13.98 11.70
C VAL A 393 1.16 12.74 11.10
N ASN A 394 0.99 12.47 9.80
CA ASN A 394 1.49 11.26 9.13
C ASN A 394 2.85 11.48 8.41
N TYR A 395 3.37 12.71 8.42
CA TYR A 395 4.72 13.05 7.94
C TYR A 395 5.85 12.73 8.95
N CYS A 396 5.82 11.51 9.45
CA CYS A 396 6.77 10.91 10.39
C CYS A 396 6.80 9.39 10.20
N PHE A 397 7.69 8.65 10.85
CA PHE A 397 7.62 7.18 10.85
C PHE A 397 6.28 6.72 11.43
N SER A 398 5.38 6.31 10.55
CA SER A 398 3.95 6.11 10.83
C SER A 398 3.57 4.70 10.39
N LEU A 399 2.89 3.97 11.27
CA LEU A 399 2.55 2.58 11.09
C LEU A 399 1.04 2.36 11.21
N ARG A 400 0.55 1.39 10.45
CA ARG A 400 -0.81 0.87 10.51
C ARG A 400 -0.79 -0.65 10.50
N GLN A 401 -1.83 -1.29 10.99
CA GLN A 401 -1.91 -2.74 11.00
C GLN A 401 -2.45 -3.28 9.68
N MET A 402 -1.85 -4.41 9.28
CA MET A 402 -2.36 -5.33 8.28
C MET A 402 -2.53 -6.70 8.93
N GLN A 403 -3.67 -7.34 8.67
CA GLN A 403 -3.98 -8.68 9.15
C GLN A 403 -4.37 -9.56 7.97
N VAL A 404 -3.88 -10.80 7.94
CA VAL A 404 -4.21 -11.79 6.92
C VAL A 404 -4.53 -13.13 7.56
N THR A 405 -5.49 -13.85 6.99
CA THR A 405 -5.76 -15.24 7.37
C THR A 405 -5.48 -16.15 6.19
N LYS A 406 -4.59 -17.12 6.40
CA LYS A 406 -4.28 -18.14 5.39
C LYS A 406 -5.55 -18.97 5.10
N TYR A 407 -5.83 -19.18 3.82
CA TYR A 407 -6.92 -20.05 3.42
C TYR A 407 -6.67 -21.50 3.85
N SER A 408 -7.70 -22.10 4.43
CA SER A 408 -7.78 -23.55 4.67
C SER A 408 -9.09 -24.06 4.05
N PRO A 409 -9.03 -25.08 3.16
CA PRO A 409 -10.24 -25.74 2.68
C PRO A 409 -11.06 -26.31 3.84
N GLY A 410 -12.37 -26.19 3.74
CA GLY A 410 -13.33 -26.69 4.73
C GLY A 410 -14.76 -26.65 4.16
N GLN A 411 -15.71 -27.24 4.87
CA GLN A 411 -17.14 -27.15 4.56
C GLN A 411 -17.84 -26.34 5.64
N ALA A 412 -18.98 -25.74 5.30
CA ALA A 412 -19.83 -25.09 6.29
C ALA A 412 -20.39 -26.10 7.29
N GLY A 413 -20.22 -25.79 8.58
CA GLY A 413 -20.69 -26.60 9.69
C GLY A 413 -21.75 -25.93 10.57
N ASN A 414 -22.25 -24.76 10.18
CA ASN A 414 -23.29 -24.05 10.92
C ASN A 414 -24.67 -24.63 10.62
N GLU A 415 -25.48 -24.74 11.67
CA GLU A 415 -26.89 -25.10 11.61
C GLU A 415 -27.76 -23.83 11.53
N PRO A 416 -29.01 -23.92 11.05
CA PRO A 416 -29.93 -22.79 11.06
C PRO A 416 -30.13 -22.26 12.49
N GLY A 417 -30.18 -20.93 12.65
CA GLY A 417 -30.37 -20.32 13.96
C GLY A 417 -30.25 -18.79 13.98
N PRO A 418 -30.47 -18.15 15.15
CA PRO A 418 -30.54 -16.70 15.27
C PRO A 418 -29.17 -16.00 15.26
N ALA A 419 -28.07 -16.73 15.03
CA ALA A 419 -26.72 -16.18 15.12
C ALA A 419 -26.42 -15.29 13.92
N ASN A 420 -26.06 -14.03 14.17
CA ASN A 420 -25.54 -13.14 13.14
C ASN A 420 -24.08 -13.50 12.80
N LEU A 421 -23.86 -14.02 11.60
CA LEU A 421 -22.55 -14.42 11.09
C LEU A 421 -21.61 -13.22 10.90
N ALA A 422 -22.12 -11.99 10.85
CA ALA A 422 -21.28 -10.79 10.83
C ALA A 422 -20.44 -10.64 12.11
N HIS A 423 -20.83 -11.27 13.22
CA HIS A 423 -20.04 -11.31 14.47
C HIS A 423 -19.23 -12.59 14.65
N ALA A 424 -19.18 -13.47 13.63
CA ALA A 424 -18.38 -14.68 13.70
C ALA A 424 -16.88 -14.35 13.89
N ALA A 425 -16.14 -15.29 14.48
CA ALA A 425 -14.71 -15.09 14.70
C ALA A 425 -13.97 -14.93 13.36
N GLY A 426 -13.16 -13.88 13.25
CA GLY A 426 -12.36 -13.60 12.06
C GLY A 426 -13.13 -12.94 10.91
N THR A 427 -14.37 -12.48 11.12
CA THR A 427 -15.09 -11.65 10.13
C THR A 427 -14.27 -10.42 9.75
N VAL A 428 -14.13 -10.18 8.45
CA VAL A 428 -13.56 -8.96 7.90
C VAL A 428 -14.61 -8.26 7.04
N PRO A 429 -15.08 -7.06 7.45
CA PRO A 429 -15.96 -6.25 6.63
C PRO A 429 -15.25 -5.76 5.37
N ILE A 430 -15.98 -5.70 4.26
CA ILE A 430 -15.49 -5.24 2.96
C ILE A 430 -16.42 -4.17 2.38
N CYS A 431 -15.84 -3.27 1.59
CA CYS A 431 -16.55 -2.23 0.86
C CYS A 431 -15.85 -1.98 -0.48
N LYS A 432 -16.36 -1.03 -1.28
CA LYS A 432 -15.57 -0.41 -2.36
C LYS A 432 -14.53 0.56 -1.78
N ALA A 433 -15.00 1.52 -1.00
CA ALA A 433 -14.23 2.48 -0.22
C ALA A 433 -15.05 2.89 1.01
N ALA A 434 -14.41 3.42 2.04
CA ALA A 434 -15.09 4.02 3.20
C ALA A 434 -14.70 5.49 3.26
N HIS A 435 -15.67 6.40 3.28
CA HIS A 435 -15.44 7.84 3.23
C HIS A 435 -14.73 8.32 4.49
N TYR A 436 -15.10 7.80 5.66
CA TYR A 436 -14.50 8.16 6.95
C TYR A 436 -13.64 7.06 7.59
N GLY A 437 -13.60 5.87 6.99
CA GLY A 437 -12.72 4.77 7.40
C GLY A 437 -13.31 3.85 8.48
N HIS A 438 -14.62 3.89 8.70
CA HIS A 438 -15.33 3.21 9.78
C HIS A 438 -16.03 1.93 9.34
N LEU A 439 -15.26 0.95 8.85
CA LEU A 439 -15.83 -0.35 8.45
C LEU A 439 -16.39 -1.19 9.60
N ASN A 440 -16.00 -0.89 10.84
CA ASN A 440 -16.57 -1.54 12.01
C ASN A 440 -18.06 -1.24 12.18
N TYR A 441 -18.60 -0.15 11.60
CA TYR A 441 -20.03 0.15 11.67
C TYR A 441 -20.89 -0.87 10.91
N LEU A 442 -20.31 -1.74 10.06
CA LEU A 442 -21.09 -2.76 9.37
C LEU A 442 -21.56 -3.89 10.31
N ASN A 443 -20.97 -4.03 11.49
CA ASN A 443 -21.22 -5.15 12.39
C ASN A 443 -20.95 -4.84 13.87
N ASP A 444 -21.13 -3.60 14.30
CA ASP A 444 -20.97 -3.21 15.71
C ASP A 444 -22.30 -3.05 16.46
N GLY A 445 -23.43 -3.19 15.76
CA GLY A 445 -24.77 -3.05 16.32
C GLY A 445 -25.12 -1.62 16.73
N SER A 446 -24.34 -0.63 16.30
CA SER A 446 -24.62 0.78 16.51
C SER A 446 -25.60 1.32 15.46
N ASN A 447 -25.91 2.62 15.54
CA ASN A 447 -26.64 3.35 14.50
C ASN A 447 -25.76 4.41 13.84
N LEU A 448 -24.43 4.26 13.95
CA LEU A 448 -23.48 5.11 13.27
C LEU A 448 -23.49 4.77 11.78
N SER A 449 -23.21 5.78 10.96
CA SER A 449 -23.26 5.62 9.51
C SER A 449 -21.87 5.81 8.92
N GLU A 450 -21.55 4.96 7.94
CA GLU A 450 -20.47 5.16 6.98
C GLU A 450 -21.07 5.29 5.58
N ASP A 451 -20.32 5.89 4.66
CA ASP A 451 -20.66 5.95 3.25
C ASP A 451 -19.45 5.61 2.37
N SER A 452 -19.70 5.28 1.11
CA SER A 452 -18.69 4.81 0.17
C SER A 452 -18.16 5.91 -0.76
N TRP A 453 -18.36 7.19 -0.42
CA TRP A 453 -17.88 8.27 -1.26
C TRP A 453 -16.35 8.27 -1.32
N ASP A 454 -15.84 8.20 -2.56
CA ASP A 454 -14.41 8.11 -2.89
C ASP A 454 -14.00 9.18 -3.90
N GLY A 455 -14.89 10.12 -4.22
CA GLY A 455 -14.70 11.16 -5.22
C GLY A 455 -14.78 10.68 -6.67
N THR A 456 -15.28 9.46 -6.91
CA THR A 456 -15.35 8.89 -8.27
C THR A 456 -16.77 8.64 -8.75
N GLN A 457 -16.94 8.68 -10.06
CA GLN A 457 -18.03 7.98 -10.73
C GLN A 457 -17.68 6.49 -10.75
N LYS A 458 -18.48 5.68 -10.08
CA LYS A 458 -18.33 4.22 -10.04
C LYS A 458 -19.62 3.52 -10.47
N ASP A 459 -19.45 2.46 -11.25
CA ASP A 459 -20.57 1.67 -11.79
C ASP A 459 -21.14 0.68 -10.77
N LEU A 460 -20.32 0.28 -9.81
CA LEU A 460 -20.67 -0.66 -8.76
C LEU A 460 -20.19 -0.17 -7.41
N ASP A 461 -21.02 -0.41 -6.41
CA ASP A 461 -20.71 -0.21 -5.01
C ASP A 461 -21.10 -1.45 -4.21
N ARG A 462 -20.44 -1.67 -3.07
CA ARG A 462 -20.65 -2.88 -2.27
C ARG A 462 -20.49 -2.65 -0.77
N TRP A 463 -21.18 -3.49 0.00
CA TRP A 463 -20.95 -3.72 1.41
C TRP A 463 -21.01 -5.22 1.68
N GLY A 464 -20.13 -5.75 2.52
CA GLY A 464 -20.07 -7.19 2.74
C GLY A 464 -19.17 -7.60 3.88
N HIS A 465 -19.06 -8.92 4.03
CA HIS A 465 -18.20 -9.59 4.99
C HIS A 465 -17.48 -10.74 4.31
N THR A 466 -16.27 -11.05 4.78
CA THR A 466 -15.51 -12.25 4.41
C THR A 466 -15.05 -12.96 5.67
N TRP A 467 -14.88 -14.28 5.59
CA TRP A 467 -14.57 -15.12 6.72
C TRP A 467 -13.41 -16.07 6.44
N PRO A 468 -12.74 -16.56 7.49
CA PRO A 468 -11.69 -17.58 7.35
C PRO A 468 -12.25 -18.99 7.11
N THR A 469 -13.56 -19.19 7.25
CA THR A 469 -14.24 -20.48 7.07
C THR A 469 -15.52 -20.29 6.26
N GLN A 470 -16.04 -21.39 5.72
CA GLN A 470 -17.31 -21.41 5.00
C GLN A 470 -18.50 -21.41 5.98
N TYR A 471 -19.57 -20.74 5.57
CA TYR A 471 -20.87 -20.74 6.23
C TYR A 471 -22.00 -20.99 5.22
N ARG A 472 -23.04 -21.68 5.67
CA ARG A 472 -24.36 -21.64 5.02
C ARG A 472 -25.05 -20.33 5.39
N MET A 473 -25.73 -19.74 4.43
CA MET A 473 -26.48 -18.50 4.62
C MET A 473 -27.64 -18.42 3.63
N ASN A 474 -28.71 -17.75 4.02
CA ASN A 474 -29.89 -17.53 3.19
C ASN A 474 -30.61 -16.19 3.49
N ARG A 475 -30.06 -15.38 4.40
CA ARG A 475 -30.59 -14.03 4.70
C ARG A 475 -29.49 -13.02 4.99
N VAL A 476 -29.66 -11.82 4.45
CA VAL A 476 -28.89 -10.62 4.77
C VAL A 476 -29.86 -9.52 5.21
N THR A 477 -29.55 -8.81 6.29
CA THR A 477 -30.31 -7.63 6.72
C THR A 477 -29.43 -6.40 6.58
N TYR A 478 -29.84 -5.47 5.72
CA TYR A 478 -29.12 -4.24 5.41
C TYR A 478 -29.85 -3.04 6.02
N THR A 479 -29.17 -2.36 6.94
CA THR A 479 -29.60 -1.07 7.46
C THR A 479 -28.86 0.04 6.73
N THR A 480 -29.58 0.84 5.96
CA THR A 480 -29.01 1.97 5.21
C THR A 480 -28.49 3.05 6.15
N GLY A 481 -27.47 3.77 5.72
CA GLY A 481 -26.86 4.86 6.48
C GLY A 481 -27.65 6.17 6.48
N SER A 482 -26.91 7.25 6.69
CA SER A 482 -27.37 8.64 6.57
C SER A 482 -27.92 8.94 5.17
N SER A 483 -28.79 9.96 5.09
CA SER A 483 -29.36 10.45 3.83
C SER A 483 -28.59 11.68 3.36
N PHE A 484 -28.34 11.73 2.06
CA PHE A 484 -27.65 12.82 1.39
C PHE A 484 -28.45 13.24 0.15
N GLN A 485 -28.22 14.46 -0.34
CA GLN A 485 -28.93 14.96 -1.52
C GLN A 485 -28.34 14.40 -2.83
N ASP A 486 -27.08 13.97 -2.78
CA ASP A 486 -26.20 13.63 -3.88
C ASP A 486 -25.78 12.14 -3.91
N GLY A 487 -26.22 11.34 -2.94
CA GLY A 487 -25.99 9.90 -2.88
C GLY A 487 -26.52 9.25 -1.60
N GLY A 488 -26.08 8.01 -1.34
CA GLY A 488 -26.47 7.25 -0.15
C GLY A 488 -27.37 6.03 -0.41
N TRP A 489 -27.81 5.80 -1.66
CA TRP A 489 -28.70 4.67 -2.01
C TRP A 489 -28.23 3.95 -3.26
N PHE A 490 -28.57 2.67 -3.44
CA PHE A 490 -28.45 1.98 -4.73
C PHE A 490 -29.53 2.44 -5.72
N SER A 491 -29.17 2.76 -6.95
CA SER A 491 -30.10 3.22 -8.00
C SER A 491 -30.65 2.10 -8.88
N SER A 492 -29.95 0.98 -9.00
CA SER A 492 -30.41 -0.18 -9.77
C SER A 492 -29.56 -1.43 -9.48
N ASN A 493 -30.04 -2.59 -9.95
CA ASN A 493 -29.31 -3.86 -9.96
C ASN A 493 -28.76 -4.31 -8.59
N LEU A 494 -29.43 -3.91 -7.49
CA LEU A 494 -29.08 -4.34 -6.15
C LEU A 494 -29.36 -5.84 -6.00
N THR A 495 -28.33 -6.61 -5.64
CA THR A 495 -28.40 -8.06 -5.44
C THR A 495 -27.49 -8.51 -4.30
N VAL A 496 -27.55 -9.80 -3.95
CA VAL A 496 -26.63 -10.47 -3.01
C VAL A 496 -25.72 -11.41 -3.79
N GLN A 497 -24.44 -11.46 -3.40
CA GLN A 497 -23.48 -12.45 -3.91
C GLN A 497 -22.80 -13.18 -2.76
N ILE A 498 -22.62 -14.48 -2.91
CA ILE A 498 -21.86 -15.34 -2.00
C ILE A 498 -20.51 -15.67 -2.63
N ARG A 499 -19.43 -15.61 -1.85
CA ARG A 499 -18.10 -15.96 -2.32
C ARG A 499 -17.88 -17.47 -2.18
N GLN A 500 -17.62 -18.13 -3.32
CA GLN A 500 -17.37 -19.56 -3.43
C GLN A 500 -16.08 -19.79 -4.19
N GLY A 501 -15.09 -20.41 -3.55
CA GLY A 501 -13.79 -20.65 -4.18
C GLY A 501 -13.16 -19.37 -4.75
N PHE A 502 -13.19 -18.28 -3.97
CA PHE A 502 -12.68 -16.95 -4.34
C PHE A 502 -13.40 -16.27 -5.51
N LYS A 503 -14.59 -16.73 -5.88
CA LYS A 503 -15.44 -16.10 -6.91
C LYS A 503 -16.78 -15.69 -6.31
N TRP A 504 -17.22 -14.48 -6.64
CA TRP A 504 -18.55 -14.00 -6.25
C TRP A 504 -19.61 -14.61 -7.16
N VAL A 505 -20.58 -15.29 -6.56
CA VAL A 505 -21.70 -15.95 -7.24
C VAL A 505 -23.00 -15.30 -6.79
N THR A 506 -23.79 -14.81 -7.75
CA THR A 506 -25.11 -14.22 -7.48
C THR A 506 -26.07 -15.28 -6.93
N VAL A 507 -26.83 -14.90 -5.90
CA VAL A 507 -27.79 -15.80 -5.26
C VAL A 507 -28.99 -16.10 -6.16
N ASN A 508 -29.64 -17.25 -5.94
CA ASN A 508 -30.92 -17.60 -6.56
C ASN A 508 -32.07 -17.31 -5.59
N GLY A 509 -33.29 -17.14 -6.13
CA GLY A 509 -34.48 -16.97 -5.28
C GLY A 509 -34.52 -15.66 -4.48
N LEU A 510 -33.78 -14.63 -4.90
CA LEU A 510 -33.68 -13.37 -4.17
C LEU A 510 -35.04 -12.67 -4.01
N ASP A 511 -35.43 -12.40 -2.77
CA ASP A 511 -36.54 -11.53 -2.38
C ASP A 511 -36.04 -10.43 -1.44
N ILE A 512 -36.52 -9.19 -1.63
CA ILE A 512 -36.14 -8.01 -0.82
C ILE A 512 -37.39 -7.41 -0.19
N SER A 513 -37.45 -7.43 1.15
CA SER A 513 -38.60 -6.96 1.93
C SER A 513 -38.20 -5.89 2.97
N PRO A 514 -38.88 -4.73 2.99
CA PRO A 514 -39.80 -4.24 1.96
C PRO A 514 -39.08 -4.04 0.61
N PRO A 515 -39.81 -3.88 -0.52
CA PRO A 515 -39.16 -3.62 -1.80
C PRO A 515 -38.23 -2.40 -1.74
N TYR A 516 -37.01 -2.55 -2.27
CA TYR A 516 -36.03 -1.47 -2.29
C TYR A 516 -36.46 -0.39 -3.30
N PRO A 517 -36.55 0.90 -2.91
CA PRO A 517 -37.19 1.93 -3.73
C PRO A 517 -36.29 2.54 -4.82
N TYR A 518 -35.02 2.12 -4.90
CA TYR A 518 -34.02 2.57 -5.89
C TYR A 518 -33.89 4.10 -6.02
N SER A 519 -34.10 4.81 -4.91
CA SER A 519 -34.10 6.27 -4.82
C SER A 519 -33.71 6.70 -3.40
N ASN A 520 -33.56 8.00 -3.16
CA ASN A 520 -33.27 8.56 -1.83
C ASN A 520 -34.33 8.20 -0.76
N ALA A 521 -35.50 7.66 -1.15
CA ALA A 521 -36.46 7.09 -0.21
C ALA A 521 -35.93 5.88 0.57
N ALA A 522 -34.81 5.29 0.12
CA ALA A 522 -34.15 4.18 0.81
C ALA A 522 -33.44 4.58 2.10
N VAL A 523 -33.13 5.87 2.28
CA VAL A 523 -32.40 6.41 3.43
C VAL A 523 -33.25 7.47 4.15
N PRO A 524 -32.91 7.85 5.40
CA PRO A 524 -31.90 7.23 6.26
C PRO A 524 -32.45 6.08 7.10
N ASN A 525 -31.54 5.22 7.60
CA ASN A 525 -31.82 4.20 8.63
C ASN A 525 -33.03 3.30 8.34
N LYS A 526 -33.21 2.89 7.07
CA LYS A 526 -34.21 1.89 6.68
C LYS A 526 -33.59 0.51 6.68
N VAL A 527 -34.39 -0.48 7.06
CA VAL A 527 -33.98 -1.87 7.10
C VAL A 527 -34.59 -2.60 5.92
N TYR A 528 -33.75 -3.31 5.17
CA TYR A 528 -34.13 -4.16 4.05
C TYR A 528 -33.62 -5.58 4.32
N THR A 529 -34.53 -6.54 4.27
CA THR A 529 -34.20 -7.95 4.45
C THR A 529 -34.16 -8.64 3.09
N PHE A 530 -33.01 -9.21 2.77
CA PHE A 530 -32.75 -9.99 1.57
C PHE A 530 -32.82 -11.46 1.96
N THR A 531 -33.74 -12.22 1.37
CA THR A 531 -33.81 -13.68 1.53
C THR A 531 -33.55 -14.35 0.19
N PHE A 532 -32.91 -15.51 0.21
CA PHE A 532 -32.50 -16.23 -1.01
C PHE A 532 -32.39 -17.73 -0.73
N ASP A 533 -32.24 -18.54 -1.77
CA ASP A 533 -32.00 -19.98 -1.63
C ASP A 533 -30.71 -20.23 -0.82
N GLU A 534 -30.68 -21.30 -0.02
CA GLU A 534 -29.49 -21.66 0.75
C GLU A 534 -28.24 -21.75 -0.12
N MET A 535 -27.19 -21.04 0.28
CA MET A 535 -25.88 -21.10 -0.33
C MET A 535 -24.78 -21.21 0.73
N GLU A 536 -23.72 -21.94 0.37
CA GLU A 536 -22.49 -22.06 1.16
C GLU A 536 -21.40 -21.14 0.60
N GLY A 537 -20.62 -20.49 1.45
CA GLY A 537 -19.45 -19.72 1.02
C GLY A 537 -18.69 -19.04 2.17
N ASP A 538 -17.58 -18.41 1.84
CA ASP A 538 -16.67 -17.74 2.78
C ASP A 538 -16.72 -16.21 2.70
N GLY A 539 -17.75 -15.67 2.05
CA GLY A 539 -18.03 -14.24 2.00
C GLY A 539 -19.42 -13.95 1.48
N VAL A 540 -19.94 -12.77 1.83
CA VAL A 540 -21.21 -12.23 1.33
C VAL A 540 -21.04 -10.76 1.01
N GLN A 541 -21.73 -10.28 -0.01
CA GLN A 541 -21.86 -8.85 -0.28
C GLN A 541 -23.24 -8.51 -0.83
N ILE A 542 -23.75 -7.34 -0.46
CA ILE A 542 -24.72 -6.62 -1.27
C ILE A 542 -23.96 -5.78 -2.29
N ILE A 543 -24.43 -5.77 -3.53
CA ILE A 543 -23.76 -5.09 -4.64
C ILE A 543 -24.78 -4.54 -5.63
N GLY A 544 -24.53 -3.35 -6.17
CA GLY A 544 -25.41 -2.72 -7.15
C GLY A 544 -24.84 -1.39 -7.65
N VAL A 545 -25.60 -0.71 -8.50
CA VAL A 545 -25.23 0.61 -9.03
C VAL A 545 -25.53 1.66 -7.97
N PRO A 546 -24.58 2.50 -7.54
CA PRO A 546 -24.87 3.57 -6.60
C PRO A 546 -25.72 4.67 -7.26
N GLY A 547 -26.46 5.40 -6.44
CA GLY A 547 -27.35 6.48 -6.86
C GLY A 547 -26.81 7.86 -6.55
N GLY A 548 -27.59 8.86 -6.96
CA GLY A 548 -27.25 10.27 -6.79
C GLY A 548 -26.20 10.76 -7.78
N SER A 549 -25.90 12.06 -7.73
CA SER A 549 -24.92 12.69 -8.62
C SER A 549 -23.47 12.34 -8.27
N PHE A 550 -23.21 11.82 -7.06
CA PHE A 550 -21.88 11.55 -6.53
C PHE A 550 -21.59 10.05 -6.36
N PHE A 551 -22.48 9.17 -6.84
CA PHE A 551 -22.22 7.74 -7.05
C PHE A 551 -21.72 7.00 -5.79
N PHE A 552 -22.41 7.14 -4.66
CA PHE A 552 -22.08 6.40 -3.44
C PHE A 552 -23.34 5.87 -2.72
N THR A 553 -23.15 4.91 -1.82
CA THR A 553 -24.18 4.38 -0.92
C THR A 553 -23.77 4.54 0.54
N SER A 554 -24.70 4.40 1.47
CA SER A 554 -24.42 4.51 2.91
C SER A 554 -24.96 3.32 3.68
N VAL A 555 -24.27 2.93 4.75
CA VAL A 555 -24.60 1.77 5.59
C VAL A 555 -24.49 2.14 7.07
N SER A 556 -25.39 1.59 7.88
CA SER A 556 -25.31 1.63 9.34
C SER A 556 -25.14 0.25 9.97
N GLU A 557 -25.55 -0.84 9.30
CA GLU A 557 -25.35 -2.21 9.77
C GLU A 557 -25.58 -3.18 8.58
N LEU A 558 -24.84 -4.28 8.54
CA LEU A 558 -25.02 -5.38 7.60
C LEU A 558 -24.92 -6.73 8.31
N GLU A 559 -26.07 -7.33 8.57
CA GLU A 559 -26.20 -8.58 9.30
C GLU A 559 -26.41 -9.77 8.36
N VAL A 560 -25.96 -10.96 8.75
CA VAL A 560 -25.97 -12.17 7.91
C VAL A 560 -26.44 -13.37 8.72
N TYR A 561 -27.35 -14.16 8.16
CA TYR A 561 -28.02 -15.24 8.89
C TYR A 561 -28.21 -16.50 8.04
N TYR A 562 -28.44 -17.61 8.75
CA TYR A 562 -28.91 -18.87 8.19
C TYR A 562 -30.15 -19.31 8.94
N ASP A 563 -31.30 -19.18 8.29
CA ASP A 563 -32.62 -19.55 8.83
C ASP A 563 -33.13 -20.86 8.22
N THR A 564 -34.19 -21.42 8.80
CA THR A 564 -34.85 -22.66 8.35
C THR A 564 -35.76 -22.47 7.15
#